data_AF-A0A2K1KJE3-F1
#
_entry.id   AF-A0A2K1KJE3-F1
#
_cell.length_a   1.000
_cell.length_b   1.000
_cell.length_c   1.000
_cell.angle_alpha   90.00
_cell.angle_beta   90.00
_cell.angle_gamma   90.00
#
_symmetry.space_group_name_H-M   'P 1'
#
loop_
_entity.id
_entity.type
_entity.pdbx_description
1 polymer ?
#
loop_
_entity_poly.entity_id
_entity_poly.type
_entity_poly.pdbx_seq_one_letter_code
_entity_poly.pdbx_strand_id
1 'polypeptide(L)'
;MGDAMETCVVTGGRGFLAKCVVQKLLEEGRFVVRIVDLAPSIQLTPEEEAAGVMRHALDTGRVQYVSCDIRSEDQVVEALRGVSVVFHMAAPNTSINVFKLHFDVSVTGTRNVIKACLECGVKKLVYTSSPSIVFDGVHPLVNVDESAPICDKFNDYYSDCKAQGEALVLSANGKNGLLTCAIRPSGIFGPGDRLTVPAFAKSARAGKLKFILGDGKNMFDWTFVENVAHAHLCAERALVPVEFSGEHVVSGKAFFITNQEPIPFWDFLTKIITGLGYPKPKFNIPAPLVLTIAEAYDSLAKVLAPLGVKPAVNFNPVRLRLVTVTRTFNSNRAAQLLGYKPIVSLEEGIRRTIEAYPELRAEAEDPDIADREIEVPSKMKSALGGGAVADALLWKNGKKSAGLFFALFFFLYSFYSSGTTLVSALTYNLCVALIAVFVYNLLPDPFFQISLPKIPSSSFEISEDGVKVVALQFRSHWNCVCSILERIVVQRDFSLFFKVMVLLRVVKFFGRFSFQSLLFMGLFAAFTAPFMYEQNEEEFDKLCALVLETFNSYYGLVTSKLPPSIQGRLNLKKVQ
;
A
#
# COMPACT_ATOMS: atom_id res chain seq x y z
N MET A 1 -25.01 -53.67 6.04
CA MET A 1 -24.37 -53.01 4.88
C MET A 1 -23.80 -51.70 5.40
N GLY A 2 -22.48 -51.57 5.50
CA GLY A 2 -21.90 -50.26 5.82
C GLY A 2 -22.18 -49.33 4.65
N ASP A 3 -22.78 -48.16 4.90
CA ASP A 3 -23.04 -47.18 3.85
C ASP A 3 -21.73 -46.89 3.11
N ALA A 4 -21.74 -47.06 1.78
CA ALA A 4 -20.60 -46.71 0.96
C ALA A 4 -20.35 -45.20 1.11
N MET A 5 -19.13 -44.81 1.51
CA MET A 5 -18.78 -43.40 1.66
C MET A 5 -18.99 -42.66 0.34
N GLU A 6 -19.66 -41.52 0.40
CA GLU A 6 -19.84 -40.66 -0.76
C GLU A 6 -18.51 -40.03 -1.20
N THR A 7 -18.38 -39.70 -2.48
CA THR A 7 -17.21 -38.96 -3.00
C THR A 7 -17.56 -37.49 -3.17
N CYS A 8 -16.72 -36.61 -2.62
CA CYS A 8 -16.78 -35.17 -2.89
C CYS A 8 -15.55 -34.71 -3.66
N VAL A 9 -15.69 -33.63 -4.44
CA VAL A 9 -14.57 -32.98 -5.15
C VAL A 9 -14.29 -31.62 -4.55
N VAL A 10 -13.01 -31.30 -4.39
CA VAL A 10 -12.53 -29.94 -4.09
C VAL A 10 -11.65 -29.47 -5.24
N THR A 11 -12.18 -28.54 -6.06
CA THR A 11 -11.39 -27.93 -7.15
C THR A 11 -10.47 -26.84 -6.61
N GLY A 12 -9.25 -26.76 -7.14
CA GLY A 12 -8.18 -25.94 -6.54
C GLY A 12 -7.82 -26.44 -5.13
N GLY A 13 -7.96 -27.75 -4.90
CA GLY A 13 -7.91 -28.36 -3.57
C GLY A 13 -6.58 -28.23 -2.82
N ARG A 14 -5.51 -27.74 -3.47
CA ARG A 14 -4.22 -27.41 -2.83
C ARG A 14 -4.02 -25.91 -2.60
N GLY A 15 -5.04 -25.09 -2.85
CA GLY A 15 -5.09 -23.68 -2.48
C GLY A 15 -5.19 -23.47 -0.97
N PHE A 16 -4.90 -22.25 -0.51
CA PHE A 16 -4.86 -21.87 0.92
C PHE A 16 -6.12 -22.28 1.68
N LEU A 17 -7.28 -21.75 1.30
CA LEU A 17 -8.56 -22.10 1.94
C LEU A 17 -8.94 -23.57 1.70
N ALA A 18 -8.70 -24.07 0.48
CA ALA A 18 -9.14 -25.39 0.07
C ALA A 18 -8.45 -26.52 0.84
N LYS A 19 -7.18 -26.35 1.22
CA LYS A 19 -6.48 -27.28 2.12
C LYS A 19 -7.21 -27.43 3.47
N CYS A 20 -7.66 -26.33 4.06
CA CYS A 20 -8.43 -26.37 5.31
C CYS A 20 -9.79 -27.05 5.12
N VAL A 21 -10.47 -26.84 3.99
CA VAL A 21 -11.72 -27.55 3.64
C VAL A 21 -11.48 -29.05 3.53
N VAL A 22 -10.45 -29.47 2.77
CA VAL A 22 -10.08 -30.88 2.63
C VAL A 22 -9.79 -31.50 4.00
N GLN A 23 -9.03 -30.82 4.86
CA GLN A 23 -8.73 -31.34 6.19
C GLN A 23 -10.00 -31.54 7.04
N LYS A 24 -10.91 -30.55 7.08
CA LYS A 24 -12.18 -30.70 7.80
C LYS A 24 -13.06 -31.81 7.23
N LEU A 25 -13.08 -32.00 5.90
CA LEU A 25 -13.81 -33.11 5.27
C LEU A 25 -13.24 -34.48 5.66
N LEU A 26 -11.92 -34.59 5.84
CA LEU A 26 -11.28 -35.81 6.32
C LEU A 26 -11.60 -36.07 7.79
N GLU A 27 -11.55 -35.04 8.64
CA GLU A 27 -11.91 -35.09 10.06
C GLU A 27 -13.38 -35.54 10.25
N GLU A 28 -14.29 -35.08 9.38
CA GLU A 28 -15.70 -35.50 9.44
C GLU A 28 -15.93 -36.98 9.09
N GLY A 29 -15.01 -37.62 8.37
CA GLY A 29 -15.09 -39.06 8.11
C GLY A 29 -16.17 -39.50 7.08
N ARG A 30 -17.00 -38.58 6.59
CA ARG A 30 -18.16 -38.88 5.71
C ARG A 30 -17.82 -39.12 4.24
N PHE A 31 -16.72 -38.54 3.76
CA PHE A 31 -16.39 -38.51 2.35
C PHE A 31 -15.07 -39.19 2.02
N VAL A 32 -14.99 -39.76 0.82
CA VAL A 32 -13.76 -39.84 0.04
C VAL A 32 -13.57 -38.49 -0.64
N VAL A 33 -12.41 -37.85 -0.43
CA VAL A 33 -12.14 -36.49 -0.92
C VAL A 33 -11.29 -36.55 -2.18
N ARG A 34 -11.84 -36.13 -3.30
CA ARG A 34 -11.11 -35.98 -4.57
C ARG A 34 -10.60 -34.56 -4.74
N ILE A 35 -9.29 -34.38 -4.65
CA ILE A 35 -8.60 -33.12 -4.89
C ILE A 35 -8.39 -32.97 -6.39
N VAL A 36 -8.95 -31.91 -6.97
CA VAL A 36 -8.77 -31.53 -8.37
C VAL A 36 -7.89 -30.29 -8.42
N ASP A 37 -6.72 -30.37 -9.05
CA ASP A 37 -5.79 -29.24 -9.18
C ASP A 37 -4.97 -29.32 -10.46
N LEU A 38 -4.31 -28.22 -10.85
CA LEU A 38 -3.60 -28.11 -12.13
C LEU A 38 -2.28 -28.89 -12.15
N ALA A 39 -1.63 -29.05 -11.00
CA ALA A 39 -0.33 -29.72 -10.94
C ALA A 39 -0.42 -31.18 -11.41
N PRO A 40 0.63 -31.74 -12.03
CA PRO A 40 0.61 -33.13 -12.50
C PRO A 40 0.55 -34.15 -11.35
N SER A 41 1.05 -33.78 -10.17
CA SER A 41 1.02 -34.59 -8.96
C SER A 41 0.80 -33.71 -7.73
N ILE A 42 0.27 -34.32 -6.66
CA ILE A 42 0.12 -33.65 -5.38
C ILE A 42 1.49 -33.38 -4.78
N GLN A 43 1.72 -32.14 -4.35
CA GLN A 43 2.89 -31.77 -3.56
C GLN A 43 2.46 -31.57 -2.10
N LEU A 44 3.09 -32.36 -1.23
CA LEU A 44 2.93 -32.29 0.21
C LEU A 44 4.07 -31.45 0.80
N THR A 45 3.79 -30.72 1.87
CA THR A 45 4.84 -30.12 2.70
C THR A 45 5.63 -31.22 3.42
N PRO A 46 6.86 -30.95 3.88
CA PRO A 46 7.62 -31.93 4.66
C PRO A 46 6.85 -32.45 5.88
N GLU A 47 6.07 -31.59 6.53
CA GLU A 47 5.17 -31.92 7.63
C GLU A 47 4.02 -32.85 7.21
N GLU A 48 3.40 -32.58 6.04
CA GLU A 48 2.35 -33.43 5.47
C GLU A 48 2.89 -34.82 5.09
N GLU A 49 4.16 -34.93 4.66
CA GLU A 49 4.78 -36.19 4.23
C GLU A 49 5.25 -37.08 5.40
N ALA A 50 5.82 -36.50 6.46
CA ALA A 50 6.47 -37.27 7.53
C ALA A 50 5.51 -38.05 8.43
N ALA A 51 4.31 -37.52 8.70
CA ALA A 51 3.26 -38.18 9.48
C ALA A 51 1.88 -37.48 9.34
N GLY A 52 1.66 -36.77 8.22
CA GLY A 52 0.46 -35.95 8.06
C GLY A 52 -0.80 -36.76 7.78
N VAL A 53 -1.95 -36.27 8.28
CA VAL A 53 -3.30 -36.79 7.96
C VAL A 53 -3.50 -36.98 6.46
N MET A 54 -2.90 -36.09 5.65
CA MET A 54 -2.95 -36.14 4.18
C MET A 54 -2.26 -37.37 3.59
N ARG A 55 -1.05 -37.71 4.05
CA ARG A 55 -0.30 -38.88 3.57
C ARG A 55 -1.06 -40.16 3.87
N HIS A 56 -1.51 -40.31 5.11
CA HIS A 56 -2.32 -41.46 5.51
C HIS A 56 -3.63 -41.55 4.72
N ALA A 57 -4.29 -40.42 4.45
CA ALA A 57 -5.52 -40.39 3.68
C ALA A 57 -5.31 -40.76 2.19
N LEU A 58 -4.16 -40.41 1.60
CA LEU A 58 -3.76 -40.87 0.27
C LEU A 58 -3.53 -42.38 0.25
N ASP A 59 -2.78 -42.90 1.23
CA ASP A 59 -2.43 -44.34 1.30
C ASP A 59 -3.67 -45.22 1.53
N THR A 60 -4.66 -44.73 2.28
CA THR A 60 -5.93 -45.42 2.55
C THR A 60 -6.98 -45.20 1.45
N GLY A 61 -6.70 -44.38 0.43
CA GLY A 61 -7.64 -44.02 -0.63
C GLY A 61 -8.79 -43.10 -0.18
N ARG A 62 -8.74 -42.56 1.05
CA ARG A 62 -9.66 -41.52 1.55
C ARG A 62 -9.46 -40.19 0.85
N VAL A 63 -8.28 -39.94 0.28
CA VAL A 63 -8.00 -38.84 -0.64
C VAL A 63 -7.60 -39.41 -1.99
N GLN A 64 -8.16 -38.83 -3.06
CA GLN A 64 -7.76 -39.09 -4.44
C GLN A 64 -7.26 -37.79 -5.05
N TYR A 65 -6.13 -37.82 -5.73
CA TYR A 65 -5.63 -36.65 -6.46
C TYR A 65 -5.87 -36.82 -7.97
N VAL A 66 -6.46 -35.81 -8.60
CA VAL A 66 -6.69 -35.77 -10.04
C VAL A 66 -6.09 -34.48 -10.59
N SER A 67 -5.09 -34.63 -11.47
CA SER A 67 -4.60 -33.50 -12.26
C SER A 67 -5.65 -33.14 -13.30
N CYS A 68 -6.18 -31.93 -13.22
CA CYS A 68 -7.18 -31.45 -14.15
C CYS A 68 -7.09 -29.93 -14.29
N ASP A 69 -7.04 -29.48 -15.54
CA ASP A 69 -7.25 -28.09 -15.89
C ASP A 69 -8.75 -27.85 -16.05
N ILE A 70 -9.34 -27.03 -15.17
CA ILE A 70 -10.78 -26.75 -15.20
C ILE A 70 -11.23 -26.02 -16.49
N ARG A 71 -10.31 -25.49 -17.28
CA ARG A 71 -10.57 -24.92 -18.61
C ARG A 71 -10.86 -25.99 -19.66
N SER A 72 -10.44 -27.24 -19.41
CA SER A 72 -10.70 -28.38 -20.28
C SER A 72 -11.96 -29.12 -19.84
N GLU A 73 -13.00 -29.07 -20.66
CA GLU A 73 -14.29 -29.68 -20.35
C GLU A 73 -14.19 -31.19 -20.09
N ASP A 74 -13.53 -31.93 -20.98
CA ASP A 74 -13.39 -33.39 -20.89
C ASP A 74 -12.69 -33.82 -19.59
N GLN A 75 -11.66 -33.09 -19.16
CA GLN A 75 -10.94 -33.38 -17.92
C GLN A 75 -11.84 -33.15 -16.69
N VAL A 76 -12.66 -32.10 -16.72
CA VAL A 76 -13.58 -31.79 -15.62
C VAL A 76 -14.67 -32.86 -15.52
N VAL A 77 -15.23 -33.30 -16.66
CA VAL A 77 -16.22 -34.38 -16.69
C VAL A 77 -15.64 -35.66 -16.08
N GLU A 78 -14.43 -36.07 -16.50
CA GLU A 78 -13.77 -37.25 -15.94
C GLU A 78 -13.54 -37.10 -14.43
N ALA A 79 -13.06 -35.94 -13.99
CA ALA A 79 -12.80 -35.67 -12.58
C ALA A 79 -14.08 -35.72 -11.70
N LEU A 80 -15.24 -35.41 -12.27
CA LEU A 80 -16.53 -35.36 -11.58
C LEU A 80 -17.34 -36.66 -11.64
N ARG A 81 -16.86 -37.71 -12.33
CA ARG A 81 -17.55 -39.00 -12.37
C ARG A 81 -17.70 -39.62 -10.98
N GLY A 82 -18.93 -40.04 -10.65
CA GLY A 82 -19.27 -40.69 -9.38
C GLY A 82 -19.27 -39.76 -8.15
N VAL A 83 -19.29 -38.44 -8.36
CA VAL A 83 -19.21 -37.43 -7.29
C VAL A 83 -20.62 -36.98 -6.88
N SER A 84 -20.87 -36.89 -5.57
CA SER A 84 -22.15 -36.37 -5.04
C SER A 84 -22.10 -34.86 -4.77
N VAL A 85 -20.95 -34.35 -4.32
CA VAL A 85 -20.76 -32.96 -3.88
C VAL A 85 -19.51 -32.34 -4.51
N VAL A 86 -19.63 -31.10 -5.00
CA VAL A 86 -18.49 -30.31 -5.50
C VAL A 86 -18.33 -29.03 -4.68
N PHE A 87 -17.14 -28.84 -4.12
CA PHE A 87 -16.65 -27.58 -3.57
C PHE A 87 -15.81 -26.89 -4.64
N HIS A 88 -16.38 -25.86 -5.27
CA HIS A 88 -15.74 -25.15 -6.37
C HIS A 88 -14.96 -23.93 -5.87
N MET A 89 -13.64 -24.10 -5.68
CA MET A 89 -12.75 -23.12 -5.06
C MET A 89 -11.60 -22.68 -5.98
N ALA A 90 -11.47 -23.30 -7.17
CA ALA A 90 -10.42 -22.97 -8.13
C ALA A 90 -10.54 -21.51 -8.62
N ALA A 91 -9.46 -20.76 -8.45
CA ALA A 91 -9.33 -19.39 -8.95
C ALA A 91 -7.85 -19.05 -9.15
N PRO A 92 -7.51 -18.14 -10.09
CA PRO A 92 -6.15 -17.63 -10.21
C PRO A 92 -5.72 -16.82 -8.98
N ASN A 93 -4.41 -16.63 -8.82
CA ASN A 93 -3.86 -15.74 -7.81
C ASN A 93 -4.37 -14.29 -8.03
N THR A 94 -4.98 -13.71 -6.99
CA THR A 94 -5.56 -12.35 -7.01
C THR A 94 -4.53 -11.24 -7.24
N SER A 95 -3.23 -11.52 -7.06
CA SER A 95 -2.14 -10.58 -7.33
C SER A 95 -1.83 -10.44 -8.83
N ILE A 96 -2.27 -11.39 -9.66
CA ILE A 96 -2.06 -11.37 -11.12
C ILE A 96 -3.26 -10.68 -11.77
N ASN A 97 -3.12 -9.45 -12.26
CA ASN A 97 -4.24 -8.72 -12.87
C ASN A 97 -4.31 -8.90 -14.40
N VAL A 98 -4.50 -10.15 -14.87
CA VAL A 98 -4.61 -10.48 -16.30
C VAL A 98 -6.03 -10.96 -16.60
N PHE A 99 -6.80 -10.15 -17.34
CA PHE A 99 -8.21 -10.44 -17.64
C PHE A 99 -8.41 -11.84 -18.22
N LYS A 100 -7.68 -12.20 -19.28
CA LYS A 100 -7.83 -13.50 -19.95
C LYS A 100 -7.68 -14.67 -18.99
N LEU A 101 -6.70 -14.62 -18.08
CA LEU A 101 -6.48 -15.69 -17.09
C LEU A 101 -7.66 -15.79 -16.11
N HIS A 102 -8.14 -14.66 -15.57
CA HIS A 102 -9.30 -14.64 -14.67
C HIS A 102 -10.56 -15.12 -15.37
N PHE A 103 -10.80 -14.68 -16.59
CA PHE A 103 -11.96 -15.07 -17.37
C PHE A 103 -11.93 -16.57 -17.71
N ASP A 104 -10.82 -17.07 -18.25
CA ASP A 104 -10.69 -18.47 -18.66
C ASP A 104 -10.88 -19.41 -17.45
N VAL A 105 -10.34 -19.07 -16.28
CA VAL A 105 -10.42 -19.95 -15.10
C VAL A 105 -11.72 -19.74 -14.32
N SER A 106 -12.07 -18.51 -13.96
CA SER A 106 -13.18 -18.23 -13.04
C SER A 106 -14.54 -18.07 -13.72
N VAL A 107 -14.60 -17.92 -15.05
CA VAL A 107 -15.86 -17.88 -15.81
C VAL A 107 -15.99 -19.13 -16.67
N THR A 108 -15.05 -19.34 -17.60
CA THR A 108 -15.10 -20.51 -18.49
C THR A 108 -14.92 -21.81 -17.71
N GLY A 109 -13.94 -21.88 -16.80
CA GLY A 109 -13.78 -23.05 -15.93
C GLY A 109 -14.99 -23.34 -15.05
N THR A 110 -15.63 -22.30 -14.48
CA THR A 110 -16.87 -22.47 -13.71
C THR A 110 -18.02 -23.00 -14.60
N ARG A 111 -18.13 -22.54 -15.85
CA ARG A 111 -19.11 -23.08 -16.81
C ARG A 111 -18.88 -24.57 -17.06
N ASN A 112 -17.63 -25.00 -17.22
CA ASN A 112 -17.27 -26.39 -17.41
C ASN A 112 -17.64 -27.24 -16.18
N VAL A 113 -17.35 -26.75 -14.97
CA VAL A 113 -17.74 -27.43 -13.72
C VAL A 113 -19.25 -27.59 -13.64
N ILE A 114 -20.02 -26.54 -13.93
CA ILE A 114 -21.49 -26.62 -13.94
C ILE A 114 -21.97 -27.67 -14.94
N LYS A 115 -21.44 -27.66 -16.18
CA LYS A 115 -21.81 -28.62 -17.21
C LYS A 115 -21.52 -30.05 -16.76
N ALA A 116 -20.32 -30.31 -16.26
CA ALA A 116 -19.93 -31.62 -15.73
C ALA A 116 -20.78 -32.04 -14.52
N CYS A 117 -21.16 -31.12 -13.63
CA CYS A 117 -22.09 -31.42 -12.53
C CYS A 117 -23.43 -31.95 -13.06
N LEU A 118 -23.98 -31.31 -14.10
CA LEU A 118 -25.26 -31.71 -14.70
C LEU A 118 -25.16 -33.05 -15.44
N GLU A 119 -24.06 -33.30 -16.13
CA GLU A 119 -23.80 -34.55 -16.87
C GLU A 119 -23.52 -35.74 -15.96
N CYS A 120 -22.73 -35.54 -14.90
CA CYS A 120 -22.39 -36.58 -13.94
C CYS A 120 -23.44 -36.78 -12.83
N GLY A 121 -24.50 -35.98 -12.82
CA GLY A 121 -25.59 -36.09 -11.85
C GLY A 121 -25.21 -35.68 -10.42
N VAL A 122 -24.23 -34.78 -10.27
CA VAL A 122 -23.81 -34.18 -8.99
C VAL A 122 -25.02 -33.53 -8.32
N LYS A 123 -25.15 -33.71 -7.00
CA LYS A 123 -26.31 -33.23 -6.23
C LYS A 123 -26.11 -31.84 -5.65
N LYS A 124 -24.89 -31.51 -5.24
CA LYS A 124 -24.59 -30.25 -4.54
C LYS A 124 -23.36 -29.56 -5.11
N LEU A 125 -23.45 -28.26 -5.32
CA LEU A 125 -22.35 -27.40 -5.73
C LEU A 125 -22.23 -26.19 -4.80
N VAL A 126 -21.16 -26.15 -4.02
CA VAL A 126 -20.82 -25.02 -3.14
C VAL A 126 -19.71 -24.20 -3.81
N TYR A 127 -20.00 -22.94 -4.15
CA TYR A 127 -19.05 -22.06 -4.83
C TYR A 127 -18.41 -21.06 -3.90
N THR A 128 -17.08 -20.90 -3.97
CA THR A 128 -16.36 -19.84 -3.26
C THR A 128 -16.33 -18.56 -4.10
N SER A 129 -17.23 -17.64 -3.78
CA SER A 129 -17.31 -16.29 -4.31
C SER A 129 -16.45 -15.32 -3.48
N SER A 130 -16.71 -14.02 -3.56
CA SER A 130 -15.99 -12.98 -2.82
C SER A 130 -16.91 -11.81 -2.46
N PRO A 131 -16.73 -11.17 -1.29
CA PRO A 131 -17.46 -9.95 -0.98
C PRO A 131 -16.99 -8.73 -1.79
N SER A 132 -15.92 -8.84 -2.58
CA SER A 132 -15.49 -7.76 -3.46
C SER A 132 -16.48 -7.48 -4.60
N ILE A 133 -17.40 -8.39 -4.90
CA ILE A 133 -18.37 -8.24 -5.98
C ILE A 133 -19.45 -7.18 -5.70
N VAL A 134 -19.59 -6.75 -4.44
CA VAL A 134 -20.50 -5.66 -4.01
C VAL A 134 -19.72 -4.40 -3.60
N PHE A 135 -18.41 -4.34 -3.89
CA PHE A 135 -17.57 -3.19 -3.58
C PHE A 135 -17.12 -2.45 -4.85
N ASP A 136 -17.57 -1.21 -4.98
CA ASP A 136 -17.28 -0.36 -6.14
C ASP A 136 -15.91 0.33 -6.08
N GLY A 137 -15.16 0.15 -5.00
CA GLY A 137 -13.82 0.71 -4.84
C GLY A 137 -13.77 2.09 -4.23
N VAL A 138 -14.92 2.74 -4.07
CA VAL A 138 -15.01 4.15 -3.74
C VAL A 138 -15.76 4.34 -2.44
N HIS A 139 -16.91 3.69 -2.28
CA HIS A 139 -17.82 3.94 -1.17
C HIS A 139 -17.67 2.91 -0.04
N PRO A 140 -17.80 3.33 1.24
CA PRO A 140 -17.75 2.40 2.36
C PRO A 140 -18.90 1.42 2.34
N LEU A 141 -18.62 0.18 2.74
CA LEU A 141 -19.61 -0.85 3.00
C LEU A 141 -19.71 -1.02 4.51
N VAL A 142 -20.88 -0.71 5.07
CA VAL A 142 -21.11 -0.76 6.52
C VAL A 142 -22.23 -1.76 6.79
N ASN A 143 -21.89 -2.90 7.37
CA ASN A 143 -22.80 -3.97 7.75
C ASN A 143 -23.72 -4.43 6.60
N VAL A 144 -23.14 -4.59 5.41
CA VAL A 144 -23.88 -4.90 4.18
C VAL A 144 -24.30 -6.38 4.16
N ASP A 145 -25.55 -6.64 3.80
CA ASP A 145 -26.11 -8.00 3.66
C ASP A 145 -26.28 -8.40 2.19
N GLU A 146 -26.79 -9.61 1.94
CA GLU A 146 -26.94 -10.16 0.57
C GLU A 146 -28.05 -9.51 -0.26
N SER A 147 -28.75 -8.50 0.25
CA SER A 147 -29.65 -7.66 -0.55
C SER A 147 -28.90 -6.63 -1.40
N ALA A 148 -27.62 -6.37 -1.09
CA ALA A 148 -26.82 -5.43 -1.84
C ALA A 148 -26.66 -5.85 -3.31
N PRO A 149 -26.81 -4.90 -4.25
CA PRO A 149 -26.62 -5.18 -5.65
C PRO A 149 -25.16 -5.52 -5.95
N ILE A 150 -24.96 -6.41 -6.92
CA ILE A 150 -23.65 -6.61 -7.53
C ILE A 150 -23.23 -5.30 -8.20
N CYS A 151 -21.96 -4.93 -8.11
CA CYS A 151 -21.46 -3.70 -8.71
C CYS A 151 -21.55 -3.71 -10.24
N ASP A 152 -21.93 -2.57 -10.82
CA ASP A 152 -21.88 -2.37 -12.28
C ASP A 152 -20.45 -2.18 -12.81
N LYS A 153 -19.54 -1.70 -11.94
CA LYS A 153 -18.14 -1.44 -12.26
C LYS A 153 -17.25 -2.04 -11.18
N PHE A 154 -16.36 -2.93 -11.60
CA PHE A 154 -15.40 -3.59 -10.71
C PHE A 154 -14.03 -2.92 -10.75
N ASN A 155 -13.32 -3.05 -9.64
CA ASN A 155 -11.98 -2.49 -9.45
C ASN A 155 -10.87 -3.32 -10.09
N ASP A 156 -11.12 -4.61 -10.26
CA ASP A 156 -10.17 -5.58 -10.78
C ASP A 156 -10.91 -6.71 -11.51
N TYR A 157 -10.19 -7.38 -12.40
CA TYR A 157 -10.75 -8.47 -13.20
C TYR A 157 -11.13 -9.68 -12.34
N TYR A 158 -10.51 -9.85 -11.18
CA TYR A 158 -10.86 -10.91 -10.24
C TYR A 158 -12.30 -10.76 -9.74
N SER A 159 -12.66 -9.57 -9.27
CA SER A 159 -13.99 -9.27 -8.72
C SER A 159 -15.07 -9.39 -9.80
N ASP A 160 -14.80 -8.89 -11.00
CA ASP A 160 -15.68 -9.05 -12.16
C ASP A 160 -15.91 -10.54 -12.50
N CYS A 161 -14.83 -11.31 -12.69
CA CYS A 161 -14.95 -12.72 -13.03
C CYS A 161 -15.58 -13.56 -11.92
N LYS A 162 -15.38 -13.20 -10.63
CA LYS A 162 -16.07 -13.83 -9.50
C LYS A 162 -17.56 -13.51 -9.47
N ALA A 163 -17.97 -12.30 -9.82
CA ALA A 163 -19.38 -11.94 -9.95
C ALA A 163 -20.06 -12.75 -11.07
N GLN A 164 -19.41 -12.85 -12.24
CA GLN A 164 -19.90 -13.67 -13.35
C GLN A 164 -19.98 -15.17 -12.99
N GLY A 165 -18.94 -15.70 -12.34
CA GLY A 165 -18.92 -17.09 -11.87
C GLY A 165 -20.02 -17.39 -10.85
N GLU A 166 -20.26 -16.48 -9.90
CA GLU A 166 -21.36 -16.61 -8.93
C GLU A 166 -22.72 -16.63 -9.65
N ALA A 167 -22.96 -15.70 -10.57
CA ALA A 167 -24.20 -15.64 -11.33
C ALA A 167 -24.46 -16.93 -12.13
N LEU A 168 -23.42 -17.50 -12.76
CA LEU A 168 -23.51 -18.78 -13.47
C LEU A 168 -23.91 -19.93 -12.53
N VAL A 169 -23.27 -20.03 -11.37
CA VAL A 169 -23.57 -21.09 -10.39
C VAL A 169 -24.99 -20.97 -9.87
N LEU A 170 -25.40 -19.78 -9.41
CA LEU A 170 -26.75 -19.60 -8.87
C LEU A 170 -27.84 -19.83 -9.94
N SER A 171 -27.56 -19.48 -11.20
CA SER A 171 -28.46 -19.76 -12.34
C SER A 171 -28.52 -21.24 -12.73
N ALA A 172 -27.61 -22.07 -12.23
CA ALA A 172 -27.64 -23.52 -12.44
C ALA A 172 -28.50 -24.25 -11.40
N ASN A 173 -28.93 -23.56 -10.34
CA ASN A 173 -29.76 -24.13 -9.30
C ASN A 173 -31.04 -24.78 -9.84
N GLY A 174 -31.35 -25.99 -9.39
CA GLY A 174 -32.54 -26.75 -9.76
C GLY A 174 -32.42 -27.50 -11.10
N LYS A 175 -31.43 -27.20 -11.95
CA LYS A 175 -31.25 -27.92 -13.22
C LYS A 175 -30.79 -29.34 -12.94
N ASN A 176 -31.51 -30.33 -13.47
CA ASN A 176 -31.26 -31.77 -13.25
C ASN A 176 -31.13 -32.16 -11.77
N GLY A 177 -31.80 -31.43 -10.87
CA GLY A 177 -31.73 -31.66 -9.42
C GLY A 177 -30.45 -31.16 -8.73
N LEU A 178 -29.61 -30.37 -9.42
CA LEU A 178 -28.42 -29.75 -8.84
C LEU A 178 -28.80 -28.63 -7.88
N LEU A 179 -28.39 -28.74 -6.61
CA LEU A 179 -28.54 -27.70 -5.60
C LEU A 179 -27.26 -26.89 -5.50
N THR A 180 -27.38 -25.56 -5.56
CA THR A 180 -26.21 -24.67 -5.56
C THR A 180 -26.28 -23.64 -4.45
N CYS A 181 -25.13 -23.20 -3.93
CA CYS A 181 -25.04 -21.96 -3.18
C CYS A 181 -23.65 -21.32 -3.35
N ALA A 182 -23.54 -20.04 -3.00
CA ALA A 182 -22.28 -19.31 -3.03
C ALA A 182 -21.91 -18.76 -1.65
N ILE A 183 -20.62 -18.81 -1.33
CA ILE A 183 -20.06 -18.29 -0.08
C ILE A 183 -19.14 -17.11 -0.41
N ARG A 184 -19.34 -15.97 0.25
CA ARG A 184 -18.58 -14.72 0.10
C ARG A 184 -17.75 -14.46 1.37
N PRO A 185 -16.58 -15.09 1.52
CA PRO A 185 -15.76 -14.95 2.72
C PRO A 185 -15.01 -13.62 2.75
N SER A 186 -15.04 -12.91 3.88
CA SER A 186 -14.32 -11.64 4.05
C SER A 186 -12.93 -11.83 4.63
N GLY A 187 -11.92 -11.20 4.02
CA GLY A 187 -10.58 -11.05 4.59
C GLY A 187 -9.98 -12.34 5.15
N ILE A 188 -9.79 -13.36 4.33
CA ILE A 188 -9.31 -14.66 4.82
C ILE A 188 -7.86 -14.53 5.30
N PHE A 189 -7.60 -14.96 6.53
CA PHE A 189 -6.26 -15.03 7.11
C PHE A 189 -6.07 -16.32 7.91
N GLY A 190 -4.83 -16.74 8.12
CA GLY A 190 -4.52 -17.96 8.87
C GLY A 190 -3.22 -18.62 8.42
N PRO A 191 -2.82 -19.73 9.08
CA PRO A 191 -1.68 -20.55 8.67
C PRO A 191 -1.78 -20.99 7.21
N GLY A 192 -0.73 -20.71 6.42
CA GLY A 192 -0.68 -21.06 5.00
C GLY A 192 -1.20 -19.99 4.04
N ASP A 193 -1.63 -18.82 4.53
CA ASP A 193 -1.78 -17.60 3.73
C ASP A 193 -0.45 -17.25 3.03
N ARG A 194 -0.53 -17.04 1.71
CA ARG A 194 0.62 -16.75 0.84
C ARG A 194 0.63 -15.29 0.37
N LEU A 195 -0.39 -14.52 0.70
CA LEU A 195 -0.63 -13.20 0.13
C LEU A 195 -0.63 -12.12 1.21
N THR A 196 -1.50 -12.21 2.21
CA THR A 196 -1.74 -11.07 3.12
C THR A 196 -0.65 -10.95 4.18
N VAL A 197 -0.44 -12.00 4.98
CA VAL A 197 0.57 -11.99 6.06
C VAL A 197 1.99 -11.76 5.53
N PRO A 198 2.44 -12.43 4.44
CA PRO A 198 3.74 -12.12 3.84
C PRO A 198 3.85 -10.69 3.30
N ALA A 199 2.78 -10.12 2.75
CA ALA A 199 2.78 -8.73 2.29
C ALA A 199 2.89 -7.72 3.44
N PHE A 200 2.27 -8.02 4.59
CA PHE A 200 2.42 -7.22 5.81
C PHE A 200 3.85 -7.28 6.33
N ALA A 201 4.42 -8.49 6.49
CA ALA A 201 5.81 -8.65 6.92
C ALA A 201 6.80 -7.94 5.98
N LYS A 202 6.63 -8.10 4.66
CA LYS A 202 7.45 -7.40 3.65
C LYS A 202 7.34 -5.88 3.76
N SER A 203 6.13 -5.35 4.02
CA SER A 203 5.91 -3.91 4.16
C SER A 203 6.46 -3.37 5.48
N ALA A 204 6.43 -4.18 6.55
CA ALA A 204 7.04 -3.86 7.84
C ALA A 204 8.57 -3.79 7.71
N ARG A 205 9.20 -4.83 7.11
CA ARG A 205 10.66 -4.86 6.82
C ARG A 205 11.11 -3.66 6.01
N ALA A 206 10.29 -3.21 5.06
CA ALA A 206 10.59 -2.04 4.23
C ALA A 206 10.33 -0.69 4.92
N GLY A 207 9.98 -0.67 6.22
CA GLY A 207 9.69 0.55 6.97
C GLY A 207 8.37 1.24 6.59
N LYS A 208 7.57 0.66 5.69
CA LYS A 208 6.36 1.31 5.15
C LYS A 208 5.19 1.33 6.13
N LEU A 209 5.16 0.36 7.06
CA LEU A 209 4.11 0.27 8.08
C LEU A 209 4.37 1.13 9.32
N LYS A 210 5.31 2.10 9.24
CA LYS A 210 5.43 3.19 10.22
C LYS A 210 4.24 4.16 10.16
N PHE A 211 3.54 4.19 9.01
CA PHE A 211 2.45 5.11 8.70
C PHE A 211 1.09 4.42 8.64
N ILE A 212 0.11 4.97 9.34
CA ILE A 212 -1.32 4.68 9.23
C ILE A 212 -1.89 5.62 8.17
N LEU A 213 -2.59 5.07 7.18
CA LEU A 213 -3.29 5.87 6.18
C LEU A 213 -4.69 6.18 6.67
N GLY A 214 -5.00 7.48 6.83
CA GLY A 214 -6.25 7.95 7.43
C GLY A 214 -6.16 8.07 8.95
N ASP A 215 -7.31 7.98 9.61
CA ASP A 215 -7.44 8.06 11.07
C ASP A 215 -7.28 6.70 11.77
N GLY A 216 -7.11 5.62 11.00
CA GLY A 216 -6.97 4.26 11.50
C GLY A 216 -8.28 3.59 11.91
N LYS A 217 -9.44 4.26 11.79
CA LYS A 217 -10.73 3.77 12.33
C LYS A 217 -11.56 3.00 11.32
N ASN A 218 -11.04 2.74 10.13
CA ASN A 218 -11.77 2.02 9.09
C ASN A 218 -11.95 0.54 9.49
N MET A 219 -13.19 0.15 9.75
CA MET A 219 -13.54 -1.20 10.19
C MET A 219 -13.44 -2.20 9.04
N PHE A 220 -13.00 -3.42 9.34
CA PHE A 220 -12.83 -4.48 8.36
C PHE A 220 -13.18 -5.85 8.96
N ASP A 221 -13.83 -6.70 8.16
CA ASP A 221 -14.07 -8.10 8.53
C ASP A 221 -12.93 -9.01 8.08
N TRP A 222 -12.14 -9.48 9.04
CA TRP A 222 -11.14 -10.53 8.87
C TRP A 222 -11.72 -11.85 9.32
N THR A 223 -11.63 -12.91 8.51
CA THR A 223 -12.18 -14.22 8.85
C THR A 223 -11.09 -15.27 8.88
N PHE A 224 -10.99 -15.99 10.00
CA PHE A 224 -10.00 -17.06 10.13
C PHE A 224 -10.31 -18.20 9.15
N VAL A 225 -9.27 -18.72 8.47
CA VAL A 225 -9.41 -19.69 7.37
C VAL A 225 -10.20 -20.94 7.76
N GLU A 226 -10.06 -21.43 9.00
CA GLU A 226 -10.83 -22.57 9.48
C GLU A 226 -12.32 -22.27 9.65
N ASN A 227 -12.68 -21.03 10.02
CA ASN A 227 -14.07 -20.61 10.09
C ASN A 227 -14.69 -20.55 8.70
N VAL A 228 -13.93 -20.10 7.70
CA VAL A 228 -14.39 -20.13 6.31
C VAL A 228 -14.54 -21.57 5.82
N ALA A 229 -13.61 -22.46 6.16
CA ALA A 229 -13.72 -23.88 5.82
C ALA A 229 -14.96 -24.50 6.49
N HIS A 230 -15.20 -24.23 7.77
CA HIS A 230 -16.40 -24.65 8.49
C HIS A 230 -17.68 -24.18 7.79
N ALA A 231 -17.72 -22.92 7.32
CA ALA A 231 -18.87 -22.40 6.57
C ALA A 231 -19.17 -23.20 5.29
N HIS A 232 -18.16 -23.72 4.60
CA HIS A 232 -18.37 -24.57 3.41
C HIS A 232 -19.08 -25.88 3.78
N LEU A 233 -18.70 -26.49 4.90
CA LEU A 233 -19.31 -27.74 5.37
C LEU A 233 -20.73 -27.50 5.89
N CYS A 234 -20.97 -26.37 6.58
CA CYS A 234 -22.32 -25.91 6.91
C CYS A 234 -23.19 -25.74 5.67
N ALA A 235 -22.66 -25.10 4.62
CA ALA A 235 -23.38 -24.88 3.38
C ALA A 235 -23.72 -26.18 2.66
N GLU A 236 -22.78 -27.13 2.58
CA GLU A 236 -23.03 -28.47 2.03
C GLU A 236 -24.18 -29.17 2.77
N ARG A 237 -24.14 -29.16 4.11
CA ARG A 237 -25.16 -29.81 4.95
C ARG A 237 -26.53 -29.18 4.77
N ALA A 238 -26.59 -27.86 4.66
CA ALA A 238 -27.83 -27.11 4.52
C ALA A 238 -28.41 -27.15 3.09
N LEU A 239 -27.63 -27.54 2.08
CA LEU A 239 -28.12 -27.81 0.72
C LEU A 239 -28.92 -29.12 0.69
N VAL A 240 -30.18 -29.04 1.09
CA VAL A 240 -31.18 -30.12 0.98
C VAL A 240 -32.24 -29.78 -0.06
N PRO A 241 -32.91 -30.77 -0.68
CA PRO A 241 -34.00 -30.51 -1.62
C PRO A 241 -35.12 -29.68 -0.96
N VAL A 242 -35.82 -28.87 -1.75
CA VAL A 242 -36.79 -27.88 -1.24
C VAL A 242 -37.87 -28.53 -0.37
N GLU A 243 -38.29 -29.74 -0.72
CA GLU A 243 -39.25 -30.57 0.01
C GLU A 243 -38.84 -30.84 1.47
N PHE A 244 -37.53 -30.91 1.73
CA PHE A 244 -36.96 -31.15 3.07
C PHE A 244 -36.45 -29.86 3.74
N SER A 245 -36.47 -28.73 3.03
CA SER A 245 -35.92 -27.45 3.50
C SER A 245 -36.88 -26.61 4.33
N GLY A 246 -38.19 -26.92 4.30
CA GLY A 246 -39.23 -26.10 4.95
C GLY A 246 -39.15 -24.64 4.49
N GLU A 247 -39.16 -23.70 5.43
CA GLU A 247 -39.00 -22.26 5.15
C GLU A 247 -37.53 -21.84 4.93
N HIS A 248 -36.56 -22.72 5.19
CA HIS A 248 -35.13 -22.42 5.21
C HIS A 248 -34.43 -22.83 3.91
N VAL A 249 -34.90 -22.32 2.78
CA VAL A 249 -34.29 -22.60 1.46
C VAL A 249 -32.90 -21.96 1.37
N VAL A 250 -31.86 -22.79 1.23
CA VAL A 250 -30.46 -22.36 0.99
C VAL A 250 -30.09 -22.36 -0.49
N SER A 251 -30.70 -23.25 -1.26
CA SER A 251 -30.39 -23.45 -2.67
C SER A 251 -30.66 -22.17 -3.49
N GLY A 252 -29.75 -21.85 -4.41
CA GLY A 252 -29.81 -20.67 -5.27
C GLY A 252 -29.47 -19.35 -4.56
N LYS A 253 -28.89 -19.38 -3.36
CA LYS A 253 -28.53 -18.18 -2.59
C LYS A 253 -27.03 -18.01 -2.37
N ALA A 254 -26.62 -16.77 -2.12
CA ALA A 254 -25.29 -16.40 -1.67
C ALA A 254 -25.29 -16.02 -0.19
N PHE A 255 -24.13 -16.13 0.48
CA PHE A 255 -23.99 -15.87 1.91
C PHE A 255 -22.66 -15.17 2.23
N PHE A 256 -22.70 -14.06 2.97
CA PHE A 256 -21.50 -13.45 3.54
C PHE A 256 -21.00 -14.25 4.74
N ILE A 257 -19.70 -14.54 4.76
CA ILE A 257 -19.05 -15.26 5.84
C ILE A 257 -17.99 -14.36 6.47
N THR A 258 -18.15 -14.11 7.77
CA THR A 258 -17.33 -13.22 8.59
C THR A 258 -16.98 -13.89 9.92
N ASN A 259 -15.96 -13.42 10.64
CA ASN A 259 -15.68 -13.87 12.01
C ASN A 259 -16.66 -13.32 13.07
N GLN A 260 -17.61 -12.45 12.69
CA GLN A 260 -18.54 -11.76 13.61
C GLN A 260 -17.84 -10.85 14.64
N GLU A 261 -16.57 -10.52 14.42
CA GLU A 261 -15.72 -9.69 15.27
C GLU A 261 -15.03 -8.62 14.41
N PRO A 262 -15.77 -7.64 13.83
CA PRO A 262 -15.15 -6.61 13.01
C PRO A 262 -14.17 -5.78 13.85
N ILE A 263 -13.01 -5.48 13.28
CA ILE A 263 -11.91 -4.75 13.94
C ILE A 263 -11.40 -3.65 12.99
N PRO A 264 -10.85 -2.52 13.47
CA PRO A 264 -10.16 -1.59 12.58
C PRO A 264 -9.05 -2.31 11.79
N PHE A 265 -8.96 -2.02 10.49
CA PHE A 265 -7.97 -2.63 9.60
C PHE A 265 -6.54 -2.50 10.16
N TRP A 266 -6.22 -1.31 10.65
CA TRP A 266 -4.90 -0.97 11.20
C TRP A 266 -4.62 -1.64 12.54
N ASP A 267 -5.64 -1.93 13.35
CA ASP A 267 -5.49 -2.66 14.61
C ASP A 267 -5.16 -4.13 14.33
N PHE A 268 -5.86 -4.77 13.39
CA PHE A 268 -5.54 -6.12 12.93
C PHE A 268 -4.11 -6.21 12.37
N LEU A 269 -3.77 -5.31 11.46
CA LEU A 269 -2.42 -5.24 10.88
C LEU A 269 -1.37 -5.05 11.97
N THR A 270 -1.61 -4.13 12.92
CA THR A 270 -0.70 -3.87 14.06
C THR A 270 -0.49 -5.14 14.87
N LYS A 271 -1.57 -5.84 15.26
CA LYS A 271 -1.48 -7.10 16.02
C LYS A 271 -0.61 -8.15 15.31
N ILE A 272 -0.78 -8.32 14.00
CA ILE A 272 0.03 -9.27 13.21
C ILE A 272 1.51 -8.85 13.19
N ILE A 273 1.81 -7.59 12.84
CA ILE A 273 3.22 -7.18 12.69
C ILE A 273 3.96 -7.11 14.03
N THR A 274 3.30 -6.67 15.11
CA THR A 274 3.91 -6.68 16.45
C THR A 274 4.11 -8.10 16.95
N GLY A 275 3.17 -9.01 16.66
CA GLY A 275 3.32 -10.43 16.96
C GLY A 275 4.50 -11.09 16.22
N LEU A 276 4.83 -10.59 15.03
CA LEU A 276 6.02 -10.99 14.27
C LEU A 276 7.30 -10.26 14.71
N GLY A 277 7.24 -9.36 15.70
CA GLY A 277 8.41 -8.64 16.22
C GLY A 277 8.74 -7.31 15.53
N TYR A 278 7.87 -6.79 14.65
CA TYR A 278 8.08 -5.49 14.03
C TYR A 278 7.53 -4.33 14.88
N PRO A 279 8.07 -3.11 14.73
CA PRO A 279 7.57 -1.94 15.44
C PRO A 279 6.13 -1.59 15.02
N LYS A 280 5.34 -1.13 16.00
CA LYS A 280 3.98 -0.63 15.76
C LYS A 280 3.99 0.63 14.88
N PRO A 281 2.94 0.85 14.05
CA PRO A 281 2.76 2.11 13.34
C PRO A 281 2.62 3.27 14.32
N LYS A 282 3.19 4.45 14.01
CA LYS A 282 3.21 5.61 14.92
C LYS A 282 2.63 6.89 14.33
N PHE A 283 2.63 7.02 13.01
CA PHE A 283 2.32 8.28 12.34
C PHE A 283 1.08 8.14 11.48
N ASN A 284 0.18 9.11 11.54
CA ASN A 284 -1.02 9.12 10.70
C ASN A 284 -0.79 10.06 9.52
N ILE A 285 -1.06 9.59 8.31
CA ILE A 285 -1.08 10.43 7.11
C ILE A 285 -2.54 10.59 6.69
N PRO A 286 -3.07 11.82 6.54
CA PRO A 286 -4.45 12.03 6.11
C PRO A 286 -4.76 11.30 4.80
N ALA A 287 -5.83 10.49 4.80
CA ALA A 287 -6.23 9.70 3.63
C ALA A 287 -6.44 10.55 2.36
N PRO A 288 -7.08 11.74 2.40
CA PRO A 288 -7.24 12.57 1.21
C PRO A 288 -5.91 12.98 0.57
N LEU A 289 -4.88 13.24 1.38
CA LEU A 289 -3.54 13.59 0.89
C LEU A 289 -2.94 12.41 0.11
N VAL A 290 -2.97 11.22 0.70
CA VAL A 290 -2.39 10.00 0.10
C VAL A 290 -3.13 9.60 -1.17
N LEU A 291 -4.46 9.67 -1.15
CA LEU A 291 -5.30 9.40 -2.32
C LEU A 291 -5.04 10.40 -3.45
N THR A 292 -4.92 11.70 -3.14
CA THR A 292 -4.62 12.72 -4.15
C THR A 292 -3.24 12.49 -4.78
N ILE A 293 -2.23 12.15 -3.99
CA ILE A 293 -0.89 11.83 -4.49
C ILE A 293 -0.95 10.59 -5.40
N ALA A 294 -1.69 9.56 -5.02
CA ALA A 294 -1.84 8.34 -5.81
C ALA A 294 -2.62 8.57 -7.12
N GLU A 295 -3.67 9.40 -7.09
CA GLU A 295 -4.44 9.76 -8.28
C GLU A 295 -3.61 10.60 -9.26
N ALA A 296 -2.82 11.54 -8.75
CA ALA A 296 -1.87 12.31 -9.55
C ALA A 296 -0.79 11.42 -10.17
N TYR A 297 -0.25 10.48 -9.39
CA TYR A 297 0.75 9.52 -9.86
C TYR A 297 0.18 8.60 -10.94
N ASP A 298 -1.01 8.02 -10.72
CA ASP A 298 -1.66 7.13 -11.69
C ASP A 298 -2.01 7.87 -13.00
N SER A 299 -2.48 9.12 -12.89
CA SER A 299 -2.74 9.98 -14.04
C SER A 299 -1.47 10.28 -14.83
N LEU A 300 -0.37 10.61 -14.13
CA LEU A 300 0.93 10.84 -14.75
C LEU A 300 1.46 9.57 -15.44
N ALA A 301 1.33 8.41 -14.80
CA ALA A 301 1.75 7.13 -15.38
C ALA A 301 0.95 6.79 -16.64
N LYS A 302 -0.36 7.06 -16.68
CA LYS A 302 -1.21 6.89 -17.87
C LYS A 302 -0.79 7.82 -19.02
N VAL A 303 -0.50 9.09 -18.74
CA VAL A 303 -0.01 10.04 -19.75
C VAL A 303 1.33 9.59 -20.33
N LEU A 304 2.19 9.00 -19.50
CA LEU A 304 3.50 8.50 -19.90
C LEU A 304 3.47 7.04 -20.42
N ALA A 305 2.31 6.39 -20.45
CA ALA A 305 2.17 5.00 -20.92
C ALA A 305 2.65 4.78 -22.36
N PRO A 306 2.42 5.70 -23.33
CA PRO A 306 2.98 5.58 -24.69
C PRO A 306 4.52 5.59 -24.73
N LEU A 307 5.17 6.07 -23.67
CA LEU A 307 6.62 6.07 -23.53
C LEU A 307 7.16 4.81 -22.83
N GLY A 308 6.29 3.87 -22.46
CA GLY A 308 6.65 2.60 -21.80
C GLY A 308 6.56 2.64 -20.28
N VAL A 309 6.08 3.74 -19.68
CA VAL A 309 5.90 3.86 -18.23
C VAL A 309 4.67 3.06 -17.82
N LYS A 310 4.86 2.06 -16.94
CA LYS A 310 3.76 1.30 -16.35
C LYS A 310 3.43 1.87 -14.97
N PRO A 311 2.14 2.02 -14.62
CA PRO A 311 1.75 2.43 -13.27
C PRO A 311 2.31 1.45 -12.22
N ALA A 312 2.79 1.97 -11.08
CA ALA A 312 3.16 1.12 -9.96
C ALA A 312 1.93 0.36 -9.44
N VAL A 313 2.00 -0.97 -9.50
CA VAL A 313 0.88 -1.87 -9.12
C VAL A 313 0.46 -1.70 -7.65
N ASN A 314 1.41 -1.37 -6.78
CA ASN A 314 1.19 -1.28 -5.33
C ASN A 314 0.83 0.12 -4.82
N PHE A 315 0.91 1.15 -5.67
CA PHE A 315 0.57 2.54 -5.31
C PHE A 315 -0.51 3.06 -6.26
N ASN A 316 -1.67 2.42 -6.19
CA ASN A 316 -2.86 2.74 -6.96
C ASN A 316 -3.99 3.20 -6.01
N PRO A 317 -4.74 4.27 -6.34
CA PRO A 317 -5.89 4.74 -5.56
C PRO A 317 -6.84 3.64 -5.08
N VAL A 318 -7.13 2.66 -5.93
CA VAL A 318 -8.01 1.51 -5.59
C VAL A 318 -7.45 0.71 -4.42
N ARG A 319 -6.15 0.38 -4.45
CA ARG A 319 -5.49 -0.38 -3.37
C ARG A 319 -5.41 0.41 -2.07
N LEU A 320 -5.25 1.73 -2.18
CA LEU A 320 -5.24 2.61 -1.01
C LEU A 320 -6.63 2.72 -0.40
N ARG A 321 -7.69 2.79 -1.22
CA ARG A 321 -9.08 2.78 -0.73
C ARG A 321 -9.42 1.50 0.03
N LEU A 322 -8.89 0.34 -0.39
CA LEU A 322 -9.07 -0.93 0.35
C LEU A 322 -8.55 -0.89 1.79
N VAL A 323 -7.56 -0.05 2.10
CA VAL A 323 -6.95 0.05 3.43
C VAL A 323 -7.37 1.32 4.20
N THR A 324 -8.15 2.22 3.58
CA THR A 324 -8.66 3.45 4.21
C THR A 324 -10.18 3.49 4.37
N VAL A 325 -10.92 2.61 3.69
CA VAL A 325 -12.39 2.61 3.67
C VAL A 325 -12.94 1.47 4.52
N THR A 326 -14.02 1.73 5.27
CA THR A 326 -14.73 0.71 6.06
C THR A 326 -15.40 -0.32 5.15
N ARG A 327 -15.20 -1.61 5.45
CA ARG A 327 -15.79 -2.75 4.74
C ARG A 327 -16.24 -3.81 5.74
N THR A 328 -17.50 -3.76 6.13
CA THR A 328 -18.12 -4.75 7.01
C THR A 328 -19.39 -5.35 6.41
N PHE A 329 -19.63 -6.63 6.71
CA PHE A 329 -20.68 -7.45 6.14
C PHE A 329 -21.50 -8.15 7.23
N ASN A 330 -22.78 -8.36 6.93
CA ASN A 330 -23.70 -9.03 7.83
C ASN A 330 -23.76 -10.53 7.51
N SER A 331 -23.38 -11.38 8.46
CA SER A 331 -23.43 -12.85 8.32
C SER A 331 -24.64 -13.51 9.00
N ASN A 332 -25.68 -12.74 9.36
CA ASN A 332 -26.87 -13.26 10.03
C ASN A 332 -27.62 -14.30 9.19
N ARG A 333 -27.70 -14.10 7.87
CA ARG A 333 -28.30 -15.10 6.96
C ARG A 333 -27.55 -16.42 6.95
N ALA A 334 -26.22 -16.36 6.98
CA ALA A 334 -25.40 -17.56 7.10
C ALA A 334 -25.66 -18.28 8.43
N ALA A 335 -25.78 -17.53 9.53
CA ALA A 335 -26.10 -18.11 10.84
C ALA A 335 -27.50 -18.76 10.86
N GLN A 336 -28.50 -18.09 10.31
CA GLN A 336 -29.90 -18.55 10.32
C GLN A 336 -30.16 -19.72 9.36
N LEU A 337 -29.61 -19.66 8.14
CA LEU A 337 -29.94 -20.61 7.08
C LEU A 337 -28.91 -21.73 6.93
N LEU A 338 -27.63 -21.47 7.19
CA LEU A 338 -26.58 -22.51 7.11
C LEU A 338 -26.27 -23.13 8.47
N GLY A 339 -26.74 -22.52 9.57
CA GLY A 339 -26.30 -22.87 10.93
C GLY A 339 -24.83 -22.48 11.18
N TYR A 340 -24.30 -21.52 10.43
CA TYR A 340 -22.90 -21.11 10.56
C TYR A 340 -22.66 -20.28 11.82
N LYS A 341 -21.64 -20.67 12.60
CA LYS A 341 -21.06 -19.85 13.65
C LYS A 341 -19.53 -19.98 13.61
N PRO A 342 -18.76 -18.89 13.79
CA PRO A 342 -17.31 -19.00 13.94
C PRO A 342 -16.93 -19.97 15.06
N ILE A 343 -16.03 -20.90 14.76
CA ILE A 343 -15.53 -21.92 15.70
C ILE A 343 -14.20 -21.52 16.34
N VAL A 344 -13.51 -20.52 15.78
CA VAL A 344 -12.28 -19.91 16.30
C VAL A 344 -12.49 -18.40 16.44
N SER A 345 -12.15 -17.81 17.58
CA SER A 345 -12.21 -16.35 17.76
C SER A 345 -11.12 -15.65 16.96
N LEU A 346 -11.31 -14.36 16.70
CA LEU A 346 -10.36 -13.54 15.94
C LEU A 346 -8.99 -13.51 16.63
N GLU A 347 -8.97 -13.31 17.95
CA GLU A 347 -7.73 -13.24 18.74
C GLU A 347 -6.95 -14.56 18.68
N GLU A 348 -7.63 -15.70 18.82
CA GLU A 348 -7.01 -17.01 18.71
C GLU A 348 -6.50 -17.28 17.29
N GLY A 349 -7.28 -16.87 16.28
CA GLY A 349 -6.86 -16.94 14.88
C GLY A 349 -5.59 -16.13 14.62
N ILE A 350 -5.48 -14.91 15.17
CA ILE A 350 -4.29 -14.05 15.06
C ILE A 350 -3.08 -14.75 15.70
N ARG A 351 -3.23 -15.28 16.93
CA ARG A 351 -2.16 -15.99 17.64
C ARG A 351 -1.63 -17.17 16.82
N ARG A 352 -2.52 -18.07 16.36
CA ARG A 352 -2.14 -19.23 15.53
C ARG A 352 -1.48 -18.82 14.22
N THR A 353 -1.94 -17.72 13.63
CA THR A 353 -1.32 -17.17 12.42
C THR A 353 0.11 -16.77 12.70
N ILE A 354 0.38 -15.97 13.74
CA ILE A 354 1.74 -15.53 14.09
C ILE A 354 2.68 -16.72 14.37
N GLU A 355 2.18 -17.75 15.04
CA GLU A 355 2.95 -18.97 15.35
C GLU A 355 3.33 -19.77 14.10
N ALA A 356 2.49 -19.73 13.06
CA ALA A 356 2.71 -20.46 11.82
C ALA A 356 3.74 -19.81 10.87
N TYR A 357 4.25 -18.60 11.18
CA TYR A 357 5.23 -17.89 10.34
C TYR A 357 6.52 -17.49 11.09
N PRO A 358 7.25 -18.45 11.69
CA PRO A 358 8.53 -18.14 12.34
C PRO A 358 9.54 -17.49 11.39
N GLU A 359 9.53 -17.84 10.11
CA GLU A 359 10.40 -17.31 9.06
C GLU A 359 10.10 -15.85 8.67
N LEU A 360 8.91 -15.36 9.00
CA LEU A 360 8.52 -13.97 8.74
C LEU A 360 8.85 -13.04 9.91
N ARG A 361 9.28 -13.58 11.06
CA ARG A 361 9.65 -12.78 12.23
C ARG A 361 10.76 -11.80 11.88
N ALA A 362 10.76 -10.67 12.56
CA ALA A 362 11.92 -9.79 12.55
C ALA A 362 13.13 -10.62 13.01
N GLU A 363 14.23 -10.54 12.27
CA GLU A 363 15.51 -11.02 12.80
C GLU A 363 15.75 -10.28 14.12
N ALA A 364 16.28 -10.97 15.13
CA ALA A 364 16.70 -10.31 16.35
C ALA A 364 17.85 -9.36 15.99
N GLU A 365 17.51 -8.15 15.57
CA GLU A 365 18.42 -7.02 15.69
C GLU A 365 18.72 -6.91 17.17
N ASP A 366 19.99 -7.10 17.51
CA ASP A 366 20.55 -6.89 18.82
C ASP A 366 19.93 -5.61 19.43
N PRO A 367 19.24 -5.69 20.58
CA PRO A 367 18.63 -4.51 21.20
C PRO A 367 19.65 -3.37 21.42
N ASP A 368 20.94 -3.70 21.47
CA ASP A 368 22.05 -2.73 21.59
C ASP A 368 22.40 -1.99 20.29
N ILE A 369 21.76 -2.28 19.15
CA ILE A 369 21.99 -1.55 17.88
C ILE A 369 20.92 -0.46 17.65
N ALA A 370 19.73 -0.59 18.25
CA ALA A 370 18.69 0.45 18.18
C ALA A 370 19.01 1.68 19.06
N ASP A 371 19.84 1.51 20.10
CA ASP A 371 20.23 2.57 21.04
C ASP A 371 21.69 3.06 20.86
N ARG A 372 22.41 2.60 19.82
CA ARG A 372 23.66 3.26 19.43
C ARG A 372 23.33 4.44 18.52
N GLU A 373 22.98 5.57 19.14
CA GLU A 373 23.37 6.88 18.63
C GLU A 373 24.90 6.90 18.48
N ILE A 374 25.39 6.34 17.38
CA ILE A 374 26.71 6.73 16.88
C ILE A 374 26.50 8.18 16.45
N GLU A 375 27.07 9.13 17.20
CA GLU A 375 27.26 10.51 16.78
C GLU A 375 28.14 10.51 15.51
N VAL A 376 27.56 10.11 14.39
CA VAL A 376 28.08 10.44 13.07
C VAL A 376 27.70 11.90 12.87
N PRO A 377 28.64 12.81 12.57
CA PRO A 377 28.31 14.22 12.40
C PRO A 377 27.29 14.39 11.29
N SER A 378 26.08 14.83 11.66
CA SER A 378 24.95 15.13 10.77
C SER A 378 25.42 15.84 9.49
N LYS A 379 25.19 15.23 8.33
CA LYS A 379 25.54 15.83 7.02
C LYS A 379 24.89 17.20 6.88
N MET A 380 23.69 17.36 7.43
CA MET A 380 22.95 18.63 7.43
C MET A 380 23.61 19.68 8.33
N LYS A 381 24.15 19.31 9.50
CA LYS A 381 24.92 20.23 10.36
C LYS A 381 26.17 20.75 9.65
N SER A 382 26.84 19.90 8.87
CA SER A 382 27.98 20.28 8.01
C SER A 382 27.53 21.20 6.86
N ALA A 383 26.43 20.86 6.18
CA ALA A 383 25.87 21.66 5.08
C ALA A 383 25.39 23.06 5.52
N LEU A 384 24.87 23.19 6.74
CA LEU A 384 24.44 24.46 7.33
C LEU A 384 25.60 25.30 7.90
N GLY A 385 26.84 24.81 7.84
CA GLY A 385 28.03 25.53 8.32
C GLY A 385 28.23 25.50 9.84
N GLY A 386 27.38 24.79 10.59
CA GLY A 386 27.42 24.69 12.05
C GLY A 386 27.02 25.98 12.80
N GLY A 387 27.20 25.97 14.13
CA GLY A 387 26.92 27.13 14.99
C GLY A 387 25.45 27.33 15.38
N ALA A 388 25.16 28.47 16.01
CA ALA A 388 23.88 28.74 16.67
C ALA A 388 22.67 28.74 15.70
N VAL A 389 22.88 29.10 14.43
CA VAL A 389 21.82 29.09 13.41
C VAL A 389 21.49 27.66 12.99
N ALA A 390 22.50 26.82 12.76
CA ALA A 390 22.29 25.40 12.45
C ALA A 390 21.59 24.69 13.61
N ASP A 391 21.99 24.95 14.85
CA ASP A 391 21.36 24.34 16.03
C ASP A 391 19.91 24.81 16.23
N ALA A 392 19.55 26.01 15.79
CA ALA A 392 18.18 26.52 15.81
C ALA A 392 17.30 25.91 14.69
N LEU A 393 17.84 25.74 13.47
CA LEU A 393 17.11 25.12 12.36
C LEU A 393 16.94 23.61 12.53
N LEU A 394 17.86 22.96 13.26
CA LEU A 394 17.79 21.55 13.64
C LEU A 394 17.01 21.31 14.96
N TRP A 395 16.40 22.34 15.53
CA TRP A 395 15.57 22.25 16.74
C TRP A 395 16.27 21.67 17.99
N LYS A 396 17.60 21.74 18.09
CA LYS A 396 18.33 21.21 19.25
C LYS A 396 17.93 21.85 20.58
N ASN A 397 17.53 23.12 20.53
CA ASN A 397 16.89 23.78 21.65
C ASN A 397 15.49 24.23 21.23
N GLY A 398 14.48 23.42 21.51
CA GLY A 398 13.11 23.66 21.06
C GLY A 398 12.54 25.03 21.49
N LYS A 399 12.90 25.53 22.68
CA LYS A 399 12.43 26.85 23.16
C LYS A 399 13.06 28.01 22.38
N LYS A 400 14.38 27.95 22.14
CA LYS A 400 15.08 28.98 21.34
C LYS A 400 14.66 28.95 19.86
N SER A 401 14.48 27.75 19.31
CA SER A 401 14.09 27.53 17.92
C SER A 401 12.65 27.98 17.66
N ALA A 402 11.71 27.61 18.54
CA ALA A 402 10.34 28.10 18.50
C ALA A 402 10.28 29.63 18.68
N GLY A 403 11.02 30.17 19.64
CA GLY A 403 11.09 31.61 19.86
C GLY A 403 11.59 32.37 18.61
N LEU A 404 12.66 31.87 17.97
CA LEU A 404 13.19 32.45 16.73
C LEU A 404 12.19 32.32 15.57
N PHE A 405 11.54 31.17 15.41
CA PHE A 405 10.53 30.95 14.38
C PHE A 405 9.33 31.90 14.55
N PHE A 406 8.76 32.00 15.76
CA PHE A 406 7.63 32.89 16.01
C PHE A 406 8.02 34.36 15.91
N ALA A 407 9.24 34.75 16.30
CA ALA A 407 9.74 36.10 16.11
C ALA A 407 9.87 36.47 14.61
N LEU A 408 10.46 35.58 13.80
CA LEU A 408 10.57 35.76 12.35
C LEU A 408 9.21 35.74 11.66
N PHE A 409 8.32 34.85 12.09
CA PHE A 409 6.95 34.78 11.60
C PHE A 409 6.17 36.05 11.93
N PHE A 410 6.26 36.54 13.17
CA PHE A 410 5.62 37.78 13.60
C PHE A 410 6.18 38.99 12.85
N PHE A 411 7.49 39.03 12.59
CA PHE A 411 8.13 40.04 11.74
C PHE A 411 7.57 40.01 10.31
N LEU A 412 7.51 38.84 9.68
CA LEU A 412 6.94 38.68 8.33
C LEU A 412 5.43 38.96 8.29
N TYR A 413 4.70 38.64 9.36
CA TYR A 413 3.28 38.93 9.50
C TYR A 413 3.01 40.42 9.69
N SER A 414 3.83 41.11 10.49
CA SER A 414 3.78 42.56 10.65
C SER A 414 4.09 43.27 9.33
N PHE A 415 5.06 42.75 8.57
CA PHE A 415 5.33 43.17 7.21
C PHE A 415 4.10 43.01 6.30
N TYR A 416 3.46 41.83 6.31
CA TYR A 416 2.24 41.54 5.55
C TYR A 416 1.08 42.49 5.90
N SER A 417 0.83 42.70 7.20
CA SER A 417 -0.25 43.56 7.70
C SER A 417 -0.04 45.04 7.36
N SER A 418 1.22 45.49 7.26
CA SER A 418 1.56 46.89 6.96
C SER A 418 1.33 47.31 5.50
N GLY A 419 1.22 46.35 4.56
CA GLY A 419 1.09 46.64 3.13
C GLY A 419 2.30 47.33 2.47
N THR A 420 3.44 47.46 3.18
CA THR A 420 4.65 48.14 2.68
C THR A 420 5.50 47.23 1.78
N THR A 421 6.33 47.79 0.90
CA THR A 421 7.28 46.99 0.11
C THR A 421 8.43 46.51 1.01
N LEU A 422 9.05 45.35 0.69
CA LEU A 422 10.15 44.78 1.49
C LEU A 422 11.30 45.79 1.66
N VAL A 423 11.61 46.53 0.60
CA VAL A 423 12.63 47.58 0.62
C VAL A 423 12.25 48.67 1.62
N SER A 424 11.03 49.18 1.55
CA SER A 424 10.55 50.21 2.48
C SER A 424 10.58 49.73 3.94
N ALA A 425 10.14 48.50 4.21
CA ALA A 425 10.16 47.93 5.55
C ALA A 425 11.59 47.75 6.09
N LEU A 426 12.51 47.24 5.27
CA LEU A 426 13.94 47.14 5.62
C LEU A 426 14.52 48.52 5.90
N THR A 427 14.21 49.52 5.06
CA THR A 427 14.65 50.90 5.27
C THR A 427 14.11 51.46 6.59
N TYR A 428 12.83 51.31 6.90
CA TYR A 428 12.27 51.79 8.17
C TYR A 428 12.93 51.11 9.38
N ASN A 429 13.13 49.79 9.34
CA ASN A 429 13.79 49.07 10.43
C ASN A 429 15.27 49.47 10.57
N LEU A 430 15.98 49.66 9.46
CA LEU A 430 17.36 50.17 9.47
C LEU A 430 17.42 51.60 10.01
N CYS A 431 16.47 52.47 9.65
CA CYS A 431 16.36 53.82 10.20
C CYS A 431 16.08 53.79 11.70
N VAL A 432 15.15 52.95 12.17
CA VAL A 432 14.85 52.78 13.60
C VAL A 432 16.06 52.23 14.34
N ALA A 433 16.76 51.24 13.79
CA ALA A 433 17.97 50.69 14.37
C ALA A 433 19.10 51.73 14.43
N LEU A 434 19.29 52.54 13.39
CA LEU A 434 20.23 53.65 13.38
C LEU A 434 19.88 54.71 14.43
N ILE A 435 18.60 55.07 14.56
CA ILE A 435 18.13 55.98 15.61
C ILE A 435 18.37 55.38 16.99
N ALA A 436 18.09 54.08 17.18
CA ALA A 436 18.33 53.39 18.45
C ALA A 436 19.82 53.35 18.80
N VAL A 437 20.71 53.07 17.84
CA VAL A 437 22.17 53.11 18.02
C VAL A 437 22.66 54.54 18.29
N PHE A 438 22.07 55.54 17.64
CA PHE A 438 22.38 56.95 17.87
C PHE A 438 21.96 57.40 19.27
N VAL A 439 20.75 57.06 19.70
CA VAL A 439 20.23 57.32 21.06
C VAL A 439 21.07 56.56 22.09
N TYR A 440 21.43 55.30 21.83
CA TYR A 440 22.31 54.51 22.69
C TYR A 440 23.68 55.17 22.88
N ASN A 441 24.27 55.73 21.81
CA ASN A 441 25.54 56.43 21.89
C ASN A 441 25.46 57.82 22.56
N LEU A 442 24.26 58.41 22.66
CA LEU A 442 24.00 59.68 23.35
C LEU A 442 23.72 59.52 24.85
N LEU A 443 23.46 58.30 25.33
CA LEU A 443 23.21 58.05 26.75
C LEU A 443 24.50 58.29 27.57
N PRO A 444 24.43 59.06 28.68
CA PRO A 444 25.57 59.29 29.55
C PRO A 444 25.94 58.02 30.33
N ASP A 445 27.23 57.73 30.47
CA ASP A 445 27.73 56.69 31.39
C ASP A 445 27.96 57.31 32.78
N PRO A 446 27.43 56.73 33.88
CA PRO A 446 26.50 55.59 33.95
C PRO A 446 25.02 56.02 33.86
N PHE A 447 24.23 55.27 33.09
CA PHE A 447 22.77 55.38 33.05
C PHE A 447 22.18 54.31 33.99
N PHE A 448 21.44 54.73 35.03
CA PHE A 448 20.79 53.79 35.97
C PHE A 448 21.72 52.72 36.58
N GLN A 449 22.95 53.09 36.97
CA GLN A 449 23.93 52.19 37.63
C GLN A 449 24.40 50.98 36.79
N ILE A 450 24.11 50.95 35.48
CA ILE A 450 24.58 49.93 34.55
C ILE A 450 25.62 50.56 33.62
N SER A 451 26.82 49.98 33.56
CA SER A 451 27.87 50.37 32.62
C SER A 451 27.48 49.90 31.21
N LEU A 452 27.21 50.83 30.29
CA LEU A 452 26.81 50.47 28.92
C LEU A 452 28.07 50.46 28.02
N PRO A 453 28.51 49.30 27.49
CA PRO A 453 29.65 49.26 26.58
C PRO A 453 29.29 50.01 25.29
N LYS A 454 30.05 51.09 24.98
CA LYS A 454 29.89 51.84 23.73
C LYS A 454 30.37 51.03 22.54
N ILE A 455 29.63 51.07 21.44
CA ILE A 455 29.94 50.32 20.23
C ILE A 455 31.15 51.00 19.54
N PRO A 456 32.28 50.30 19.34
CA PRO A 456 33.47 50.90 18.72
C PRO A 456 33.23 51.20 17.24
N SER A 457 33.79 52.32 16.75
CA SER A 457 33.65 52.81 15.37
C SER A 457 34.09 51.82 14.29
N SER A 458 35.00 50.90 14.63
CA SER A 458 35.45 49.79 13.77
C SER A 458 34.33 48.81 13.41
N SER A 459 33.22 48.79 14.16
CA SER A 459 32.04 47.96 13.87
C SER A 459 31.24 48.47 12.67
N PHE A 460 31.50 49.69 12.20
CA PHE A 460 30.80 50.34 11.09
C PHE A 460 31.68 50.54 9.84
N GLU A 461 32.95 50.13 9.89
CA GLU A 461 33.83 50.15 8.72
C GLU A 461 33.60 48.91 7.86
N ILE A 462 33.07 49.11 6.66
CA ILE A 462 33.02 48.05 5.65
C ILE A 462 34.44 47.88 5.12
N SER A 463 35.10 46.78 5.50
CA SER A 463 36.43 46.45 5.01
C SER A 463 36.47 46.46 3.47
N GLU A 464 37.48 47.12 2.90
CA GLU A 464 37.72 47.14 1.45
C GLU A 464 37.87 45.72 0.89
N ASP A 465 38.42 44.79 1.68
CA ASP A 465 38.51 43.37 1.33
C ASP A 465 37.12 42.73 1.26
N GLY A 466 36.20 43.10 2.16
CA GLY A 466 34.81 42.64 2.11
C GLY A 466 34.09 43.08 0.83
N VAL A 467 34.27 44.34 0.42
CA VAL A 467 33.70 44.86 -0.84
C VAL A 467 34.32 44.16 -2.05
N LYS A 468 35.65 43.95 -2.04
CA LYS A 468 36.35 43.20 -3.10
C LYS A 468 35.86 41.76 -3.21
N VAL A 469 35.64 41.07 -2.10
CA VAL A 469 35.10 39.69 -2.09
C VAL A 469 33.71 39.65 -2.70
N VAL A 470 32.81 40.57 -2.33
CA VAL A 470 31.46 40.63 -2.90
C VAL A 470 31.51 40.93 -4.41
N ALA A 471 32.35 41.88 -4.82
CA ALA A 471 32.52 42.22 -6.24
C ALA A 471 33.07 41.03 -7.06
N LEU A 472 34.03 40.28 -6.51
CA LEU A 472 34.58 39.07 -7.14
C LEU A 472 33.55 37.95 -7.22
N GLN A 473 32.73 37.76 -6.18
CA GLN A 473 31.63 36.80 -6.20
C GLN A 473 30.58 37.16 -7.25
N PHE A 474 30.21 38.43 -7.38
CA PHE A 474 29.28 38.89 -8.40
C PHE A 474 29.84 38.64 -9.80
N ARG A 475 31.11 39.01 -10.05
CA ARG A 475 31.80 38.72 -11.31
C ARG A 475 31.81 37.23 -11.64
N SER A 476 32.10 36.39 -10.65
CA SER A 476 32.10 34.92 -10.81
C SER A 476 30.73 34.39 -11.21
N HIS A 477 29.66 34.81 -10.51
CA HIS A 477 28.30 34.40 -10.83
C HIS A 477 27.86 34.89 -12.21
N TRP A 478 28.15 36.15 -12.54
CA TRP A 478 27.83 36.71 -13.85
C TRP A 478 28.51 35.93 -14.98
N ASN A 479 29.80 35.63 -14.82
CA ASN A 479 30.55 34.84 -15.79
C ASN A 479 30.03 33.40 -15.90
N CYS A 480 29.62 32.79 -14.79
CA CYS A 480 29.00 31.46 -14.78
C CYS A 480 27.69 31.45 -15.58
N VAL A 481 26.80 32.43 -15.34
CA VAL A 481 25.53 32.57 -16.09
C VAL A 481 25.80 32.78 -17.57
N CYS A 482 26.73 33.67 -17.93
CA CYS A 482 27.11 33.91 -19.32
C CYS A 482 27.67 32.64 -19.97
N SER A 483 28.51 31.87 -19.27
CA SER A 483 29.06 30.60 -19.78
C SER A 483 27.96 29.56 -19.99
N ILE A 484 26.98 29.44 -19.08
CA ILE A 484 25.83 28.54 -19.25
C ILE A 484 25.01 28.93 -20.48
N LEU A 485 24.73 30.22 -20.66
CA LEU A 485 24.00 30.73 -21.82
C LEU A 485 24.76 30.47 -23.12
N GLU A 486 26.06 30.73 -23.14
CA GLU A 486 26.93 30.45 -24.28
C GLU A 486 26.96 28.94 -24.62
N ARG A 487 27.04 28.07 -23.61
CA ARG A 487 26.98 26.61 -23.80
C ARG A 487 25.65 26.13 -24.39
N ILE A 488 24.55 26.75 -23.98
CA ILE A 488 23.21 26.42 -24.49
C ILE A 488 23.04 26.92 -25.93
N VAL A 489 23.39 28.18 -26.19
CA VAL A 489 23.11 28.87 -27.46
C VAL A 489 24.13 28.53 -28.54
N VAL A 490 25.42 28.59 -28.20
CA VAL A 490 26.54 28.45 -29.15
C VAL A 490 26.99 27.00 -29.22
N GLN A 491 27.22 26.34 -28.08
CA GLN A 491 27.74 24.96 -28.03
C GLN A 491 26.64 23.89 -28.17
N ARG A 492 25.36 24.31 -28.22
CA ARG A 492 24.18 23.43 -28.35
C ARG A 492 24.16 22.27 -27.33
N ASP A 493 24.54 22.54 -26.09
CA ASP A 493 24.51 21.58 -24.98
C ASP A 493 23.05 21.32 -24.56
N PHE A 494 22.41 20.35 -25.22
CA PHE A 494 21.01 20.01 -24.99
C PHE A 494 20.75 19.47 -23.59
N SER A 495 21.74 18.84 -22.94
CA SER A 495 21.62 18.36 -21.56
C SER A 495 21.42 19.54 -20.61
N LEU A 496 22.27 20.55 -20.76
CA LEU A 496 22.19 21.78 -19.98
C LEU A 496 20.90 22.56 -20.30
N PHE A 497 20.48 22.58 -21.56
CA PHE A 497 19.21 23.19 -21.99
C PHE A 497 18.00 22.56 -21.26
N PHE A 498 17.88 21.23 -21.22
CA PHE A 498 16.76 20.58 -20.53
C PHE A 498 16.79 20.80 -19.02
N LYS A 499 17.98 20.77 -18.39
CA LYS A 499 18.15 21.10 -16.97
C LYS A 499 17.66 22.52 -16.67
N VAL A 500 18.05 23.50 -17.49
CA VAL A 500 17.59 24.90 -17.37
C VAL A 500 16.10 25.03 -17.65
N MET A 501 15.53 24.30 -18.61
CA MET A 501 14.09 24.31 -18.90
C MET A 501 13.26 23.79 -17.71
N VAL A 502 13.70 22.70 -17.07
CA VAL A 502 13.07 22.16 -15.85
C VAL A 502 13.19 23.16 -14.72
N LEU A 503 14.36 23.75 -14.51
CA LEU A 503 14.57 24.80 -13.51
C LEU A 503 13.62 25.99 -13.74
N LEU A 504 13.51 26.47 -14.97
CA LEU A 504 12.61 27.57 -15.33
C LEU A 504 11.13 27.20 -15.15
N ARG A 505 10.74 25.94 -15.36
CA ARG A 505 9.39 25.44 -15.04
C ARG A 505 9.12 25.44 -13.54
N VAL A 506 10.10 25.08 -12.73
CA VAL A 506 10.02 25.16 -11.26
C VAL A 506 9.91 26.61 -10.81
N VAL A 507 10.76 27.50 -11.35
CA VAL A 507 10.68 28.95 -11.09
C VAL A 507 9.32 29.50 -11.52
N LYS A 508 8.78 29.08 -12.67
CA LYS A 508 7.43 29.46 -13.12
C LYS A 508 6.33 28.94 -12.19
N PHE A 509 6.48 27.74 -11.64
CA PHE A 509 5.54 27.20 -10.66
C PHE A 509 5.51 28.06 -9.40
N PHE A 510 6.68 28.43 -8.88
CA PHE A 510 6.78 29.32 -7.72
C PHE A 510 6.34 30.76 -8.02
N GLY A 511 6.54 31.23 -9.25
CA GLY A 511 6.04 32.54 -9.71
C GLY A 511 4.52 32.67 -9.77
N ARG A 512 3.75 31.59 -9.56
CA ARG A 512 2.29 31.64 -9.37
C ARG A 512 1.88 32.13 -7.99
N PHE A 513 2.79 32.03 -7.02
CA PHE A 513 2.57 32.50 -5.67
C PHE A 513 3.03 33.94 -5.54
N SER A 514 2.35 34.71 -4.70
CA SER A 514 2.84 36.04 -4.36
C SER A 514 4.22 35.92 -3.69
N PHE A 515 5.08 36.92 -3.86
CA PHE A 515 6.37 36.98 -3.18
C PHE A 515 6.22 36.81 -1.64
N GLN A 516 5.11 37.30 -1.08
CA GLN A 516 4.77 37.16 0.33
C GLN A 516 4.50 35.70 0.71
N SER A 517 3.70 34.99 -0.10
CA SER A 517 3.43 33.56 0.11
C SER A 517 4.73 32.73 0.01
N LEU A 518 5.64 33.09 -0.89
CA LEU A 518 6.96 32.46 -1.00
C LEU A 518 7.82 32.69 0.24
N LEU A 519 7.78 33.88 0.85
CA LEU A 519 8.50 34.15 2.11
C LEU A 519 7.98 33.29 3.27
N PHE A 520 6.66 33.16 3.43
CA PHE A 520 6.08 32.31 4.48
C PHE A 520 6.37 30.82 4.26
N MET A 521 6.20 30.33 3.01
CA MET A 521 6.55 28.94 2.67
C MET A 521 8.05 28.68 2.86
N GLY A 522 8.90 29.65 2.51
CA GLY A 522 10.35 29.58 2.70
C GLY A 522 10.74 29.53 4.18
N LEU A 523 10.13 30.36 5.03
CA LEU A 523 10.36 30.34 6.47
C LEU A 523 9.95 28.99 7.08
N PHE A 524 8.76 28.49 6.72
CA PHE A 524 8.30 27.19 7.20
C PHE A 524 9.25 26.08 6.75
N ALA A 525 9.57 26.02 5.45
CA ALA A 525 10.48 25.04 4.90
C ALA A 525 11.89 25.10 5.52
N ALA A 526 12.41 26.29 5.81
CA ALA A 526 13.72 26.46 6.43
C ALA A 526 13.78 25.84 7.84
N PHE A 527 12.69 25.91 8.62
CA PHE A 527 12.62 25.35 9.96
C PHE A 527 12.14 23.89 10.01
N THR A 528 11.48 23.38 8.97
CA THR A 528 10.98 22.00 8.95
C THR A 528 11.84 21.06 8.12
N ALA A 529 12.36 21.48 6.97
CA ALA A 529 13.05 20.58 6.04
C ALA A 529 14.40 20.05 6.59
N PRO A 530 15.28 20.88 7.21
CA PRO A 530 16.53 20.37 7.79
C PRO A 530 16.29 19.37 8.92
N PHE A 531 15.31 19.66 9.79
CA PHE A 531 14.91 18.78 10.88
C PHE A 531 14.32 17.45 10.38
N MET A 532 13.41 17.50 9.40
CA MET A 532 12.81 16.30 8.79
C MET A 532 13.85 15.43 8.08
N TYR A 533 14.84 16.06 7.44
CA TYR A 533 15.96 15.36 6.82
C TYR A 533 16.86 14.70 7.87
N GLU A 534 17.21 15.41 8.95
CA GLU A 534 18.03 14.85 10.04
C GLU A 534 17.36 13.63 10.71
N GLN A 535 16.04 13.64 10.86
CA GLN A 535 15.31 12.50 11.41
C GLN A 535 15.25 11.27 10.48
N ASN A 536 15.42 11.44 9.17
CA ASN A 536 15.19 10.40 8.18
C ASN A 536 16.27 10.37 7.09
N GLU A 537 17.52 10.65 7.46
CA GLU A 537 18.62 10.92 6.52
C GLU A 537 18.80 9.80 5.48
N GLU A 538 18.82 8.53 5.93
CA GLU A 538 18.95 7.38 5.04
C GLU A 538 17.75 7.21 4.08
N GLU A 539 16.53 7.47 4.54
CA GLU A 539 15.33 7.31 3.72
C GLU A 539 15.25 8.41 2.65
N PHE A 540 15.60 9.65 3.01
CA PHE A 540 15.69 10.75 2.05
C PHE A 540 16.82 10.55 1.04
N ASP A 541 18.01 10.09 1.47
CA ASP A 541 19.12 9.81 0.57
C ASP A 541 18.77 8.68 -0.41
N LYS A 542 18.10 7.61 0.06
CA LYS A 542 17.58 6.53 -0.81
C LYS A 542 16.53 7.03 -1.79
N LEU A 543 15.60 7.88 -1.34
CA LEU A 543 14.58 8.49 -2.21
C LEU A 543 15.21 9.39 -3.28
N CYS A 544 16.17 10.24 -2.89
CA CYS A 544 16.91 11.11 -3.79
C CYS A 544 17.72 10.30 -4.80
N ALA A 545 18.39 9.23 -4.36
CA ALA A 545 19.11 8.32 -5.25
C ALA A 545 18.16 7.64 -6.26
N LEU A 546 16.99 7.17 -5.81
CA LEU A 546 15.97 6.58 -6.68
C LEU A 546 15.44 7.59 -7.71
N VAL A 547 15.19 8.84 -7.29
CA VAL A 547 14.75 9.92 -8.18
C VAL A 547 15.83 10.27 -9.19
N LEU A 548 17.10 10.34 -8.77
CA LEU A 548 18.24 10.59 -9.64
C LEU A 548 18.47 9.45 -10.65
N GLU A 549 18.39 8.20 -10.20
CA GLU A 549 18.52 7.02 -11.05
C GLU A 549 17.38 6.95 -12.06
N THR A 550 16.15 7.20 -11.61
CA THR A 550 14.96 7.31 -12.45
C THR A 550 15.14 8.43 -13.48
N PHE A 551 15.58 9.62 -13.06
CA PHE A 551 15.85 10.75 -13.94
C PHE A 551 16.94 10.44 -14.97
N ASN A 552 18.03 9.80 -14.57
CA ASN A 552 19.11 9.39 -15.47
C ASN A 552 18.65 8.32 -16.47
N SER A 553 17.80 7.39 -16.05
CA SER A 553 17.17 6.40 -16.92
C SER A 553 16.23 7.06 -17.94
N TYR A 554 15.39 8.01 -17.50
CA TYR A 554 14.54 8.83 -18.39
C TYR A 554 15.39 9.66 -19.37
N TYR A 555 16.48 10.25 -18.90
CA TYR A 555 17.42 10.98 -19.76
C TYR A 555 18.02 10.06 -20.84
N GLY A 556 18.43 8.84 -20.49
CA GLY A 556 18.87 7.82 -21.45
C GLY A 556 17.79 7.43 -22.46
N LEU A 557 16.54 7.30 -22.01
CA LEU A 557 15.42 6.94 -22.87
C LEU A 557 15.03 8.07 -23.84
N VAL A 558 15.04 9.31 -23.38
CA VAL A 558 14.75 10.49 -24.22
C VAL A 558 15.88 10.70 -25.23
N THR A 559 17.13 10.57 -24.81
CA THR A 559 18.29 10.72 -25.72
C THR A 559 18.34 9.62 -26.79
N SER A 560 17.95 8.38 -26.45
CA SER A 560 17.87 7.27 -27.43
C SER A 560 16.73 7.38 -28.46
N LYS A 561 15.74 8.26 -28.24
CA LYS A 561 14.64 8.53 -29.19
C LYS A 561 14.85 9.78 -30.06
N LEU A 562 15.94 10.52 -29.86
CA LEU A 562 16.26 11.69 -30.69
C LEU A 562 16.81 11.25 -32.07
N PRO A 563 16.63 12.06 -33.13
CA PRO A 563 17.20 11.80 -34.45
C PRO A 563 18.73 11.55 -34.41
N PRO A 564 19.28 10.68 -35.27
CA PRO A 564 20.72 10.32 -35.27
C PRO A 564 21.66 11.53 -35.38
N SER A 565 21.24 12.58 -36.10
CA SER A 565 21.95 13.85 -36.25
C SER A 565 22.12 14.65 -34.94
N ILE A 566 21.28 14.37 -33.93
CA ILE A 566 21.29 14.99 -32.60
C ILE A 566 21.98 14.05 -31.58
N GLN A 567 21.78 12.73 -31.71
CA GLN A 567 22.45 11.72 -30.88
C GLN A 567 23.98 11.77 -31.00
N GLY A 568 24.51 11.97 -32.21
CA GLY A 568 25.95 12.12 -32.43
C GLY A 568 26.58 13.35 -31.77
N ARG A 569 25.79 14.40 -31.48
CA ARG A 569 26.26 15.61 -30.79
C ARG A 569 26.13 15.52 -29.26
N LEU A 570 25.27 14.65 -28.75
CA LEU A 570 25.08 14.38 -27.32
C LEU A 570 26.14 13.43 -26.75
N ASN A 571 26.73 12.56 -27.57
CA ASN A 571 27.74 11.58 -27.15
C ASN A 571 29.18 12.14 -27.06
N LEU A 572 29.41 13.41 -27.39
CA LEU A 572 30.72 14.05 -27.22
C LEU A 572 30.88 14.63 -25.81
N LYS A 573 30.92 13.73 -24.81
CA LYS A 573 31.64 13.88 -23.52
C LYS A 573 31.58 12.58 -22.71
N LYS A 574 32.05 11.49 -23.33
CA LYS A 574 32.88 10.50 -22.61
C LYS A 574 34.29 10.65 -23.16
N VAL A 575 35.01 11.66 -22.67
CA VAL A 575 36.47 11.72 -22.79
C VAL A 575 36.99 11.58 -21.37
N GLN A 576 37.99 10.71 -21.26
CA GLN A 576 38.69 10.18 -20.09
C GLN A 576 38.83 11.11 -18.88
#